data_AF-A0A091C4P1-F1
#
_entry.id   AF-A0A091C4P1-F1
#
_cell.length_a   1.000
_cell.length_b   1.000
_cell.length_c   1.000
_cell.angle_alpha   90.00
_cell.angle_beta   90.00
_cell.angle_gamma   90.00
#
_symmetry.space_group_name_H-M   'P 1'
#
loop_
_entity.id
_entity.type
_entity.pdbx_description
1 polymer ?
#
loop_
_entity_poly.entity_id
_entity_poly.type
_entity_poly.pdbx_seq_one_letter_code
_entity_poly.pdbx_strand_id
1 'polypeptide(L)' 'MNNEKDIARELLAIQAVFLNPYKPFTWASGMKSPIYCDNRMTMSYPKVRNKVAQGLAEKT' A
#
# COMPACT_ATOMS: atom_id res chain seq x y z
N MET A 1 19.20 -2.57 -2.81
CA MET A 1 18.05 -2.78 -1.90
C MET A 1 16.80 -2.88 -2.75
N ASN A 2 15.91 -3.84 -2.46
CA ASN A 2 14.78 -4.14 -3.34
C ASN A 2 13.69 -3.09 -3.14
N ASN A 3 13.54 -2.15 -4.08
CA ASN A 3 12.64 -0.99 -3.99
C ASN A 3 11.20 -1.40 -3.62
N GLU A 4 10.73 -2.57 -4.10
CA GLU A 4 9.41 -3.11 -3.78
C GLU A 4 9.21 -3.41 -2.29
N LYS A 5 10.24 -3.95 -1.61
CA LYS A 5 10.15 -4.29 -0.18
C LYS A 5 10.10 -3.02 0.68
N ASP A 6 10.80 -1.99 0.26
CA ASP A 6 10.84 -0.71 0.98
C ASP A 6 9.51 0.03 0.83
N ILE A 7 8.96 0.09 -0.40
CA ILE A 7 7.62 0.64 -0.62
C ILE A 7 6.57 -0.15 0.17
N ALA A 8 6.59 -1.48 0.14
CA ALA A 8 5.64 -2.31 0.89
C ALA A 8 5.70 -2.03 2.40
N ARG A 9 6.91 -1.85 2.96
CA ARG A 9 7.09 -1.49 4.36
C ARG A 9 6.49 -0.12 4.69
N GLU A 10 6.68 0.86 3.83
CA GLU A 10 6.09 2.20 4.05
C GLU A 10 4.57 2.18 3.97
N LEU A 11 3.99 1.48 3.00
CA LEU A 11 2.53 1.37 2.86
C LEU A 11 1.87 0.70 4.07
N LEU A 12 2.52 -0.31 4.66
CA LEU A 12 2.08 -0.91 5.92
C LEU A 12 2.23 0.08 7.09
N ALA A 13 3.35 0.81 7.16
CA ALA A 13 3.63 1.75 8.25
C ALA A 13 2.62 2.91 8.31
N ILE A 14 2.19 3.43 7.15
CA ILE A 14 1.17 4.49 7.07
C ILE A 14 -0.26 3.99 7.04
N GLN A 15 -0.48 2.68 7.19
CA GLN A 15 -1.80 2.04 7.10
C GLN A 15 -2.52 2.29 5.77
N ALA A 16 -1.77 2.45 4.68
CA ALA A 16 -2.32 2.40 3.33
C ALA A 16 -2.63 0.96 2.90
N VAL A 17 -2.00 -0.03 3.54
CA VAL A 17 -2.27 -1.46 3.34
C VAL A 17 -2.51 -2.14 4.70
N PHE A 18 -3.52 -3.00 4.75
CA PHE A 18 -3.84 -3.83 5.91
C PHE A 18 -3.84 -5.30 5.52
N LEU A 19 -3.27 -6.14 6.39
CA LEU A 19 -3.27 -7.60 6.25
C LEU A 19 -4.01 -8.21 7.45
N ASN A 20 -5.10 -8.92 7.18
CA ASN A 20 -5.86 -9.64 8.20
C ASN A 20 -6.31 -11.02 7.66
N PRO A 21 -5.40 -12.00 7.63
CA PRO A 21 -5.70 -13.32 7.07
C PRO A 21 -6.72 -14.12 7.90
N TYR A 22 -6.81 -13.86 9.21
CA TYR A 22 -7.70 -14.58 10.12
C TYR A 22 -9.07 -13.92 10.28
N LYS A 23 -9.19 -12.61 10.03
CA LYS A 23 -10.45 -11.86 10.02
C LYS A 23 -10.54 -10.99 8.75
N PRO A 24 -10.92 -11.59 7.61
CA PRO A 24 -10.94 -10.92 6.31
C PRO A 24 -11.90 -9.72 6.26
N PHE A 25 -11.53 -8.73 5.45
CA PHE A 25 -12.39 -7.60 5.10
C PHE A 25 -13.49 -8.05 4.14
N THR A 26 -14.63 -7.38 4.16
CA THR A 26 -15.63 -7.47 3.08
C THR A 26 -15.44 -6.26 2.18
N TRP A 27 -15.08 -6.49 0.92
CA TRP A 27 -15.04 -5.44 -0.10
C TRP A 27 -16.45 -5.01 -0.52
N ALA A 28 -16.55 -3.86 -1.20
CA ALA A 28 -17.83 -3.33 -1.68
C ALA A 28 -18.59 -4.29 -2.61
N SER A 29 -17.88 -5.19 -3.30
CA SER A 29 -18.46 -6.27 -4.12
C SER A 29 -19.07 -7.41 -3.31
N GLY A 30 -18.94 -7.40 -1.98
CA GLY A 30 -19.30 -8.51 -1.09
C GLY A 30 -18.18 -9.56 -0.93
N MET A 31 -17.11 -9.49 -1.73
CA MET A 31 -16.00 -10.45 -1.67
C MET A 31 -15.24 -10.33 -0.34
N LYS A 32 -14.87 -11.47 0.25
CA LYS A 32 -13.98 -11.54 1.41
C LYS A 32 -12.53 -11.52 0.95
N SER A 33 -11.72 -10.64 1.54
CA SER A 33 -10.29 -10.53 1.20
C SER A 33 -9.43 -10.38 2.46
N PRO A 34 -8.29 -11.09 2.56
CA PRO A 34 -7.37 -10.93 3.67
C PRO A 34 -6.56 -9.63 3.60
N ILE A 35 -6.69 -8.86 2.51
CA ILE A 35 -5.96 -7.62 2.28
C ILE A 35 -6.91 -6.48 1.92
N TYR A 36 -6.63 -5.30 2.47
CA TYR A 36 -7.24 -4.04 2.05
C TYR A 36 -6.13 -3.04 1.72
N CYS A 37 -6.29 -2.31 0.62
CA CYS A 37 -5.33 -1.33 0.14
C CYS A 37 -6.06 -0.05 -0.27
N ASP A 38 -5.62 1.08 0.27
CA ASP A 38 -6.05 2.42 -0.14
C ASP A 38 -4.83 3.33 -0.33
N ASN A 39 -4.25 3.29 -1.53
CA ASN A 39 -3.09 4.13 -1.87
C ASN A 39 -3.41 5.63 -1.93
N ARG A 40 -4.67 6.06 -1.84
CA ARG A 40 -4.99 7.50 -1.73
C ARG A 40 -4.41 8.09 -0.46
N MET A 41 -4.27 7.28 0.59
CA MET A 41 -3.61 7.67 1.85
C MET A 41 -2.19 8.18 1.63
N THR A 42 -1.46 7.69 0.62
CA THR A 42 -0.09 8.15 0.34
C THR A 42 -0.01 9.66 0.08
N MET A 43 -1.09 10.28 -0.41
CA MET A 43 -1.14 11.72 -0.69
C MET A 43 -0.92 12.59 0.56
N SER A 44 -1.31 12.07 1.73
CA SER A 44 -1.11 12.70 3.04
C SER A 44 0.32 12.54 3.59
N TYR A 45 1.16 11.72 2.94
CA TYR A 45 2.53 11.44 3.37
C TYR A 45 3.53 11.84 2.28
N PRO A 46 4.00 13.10 2.25
CA PRO A 46 4.86 13.63 1.19
C PRO A 46 6.12 12.79 0.90
N LYS A 47 6.73 12.20 1.94
CA LYS A 47 7.90 11.33 1.77
C LYS A 47 7.56 10.03 1.03
N VAL A 48 6.44 9.40 1.40
CA VAL A 48 6.00 8.14 0.82
C VAL A 48 5.58 8.34 -0.63
N ARG A 49 4.75 9.36 -0.93
CA ARG A 49 4.32 9.61 -2.32
C ARG A 49 5.48 9.93 -3.25
N ASN A 50 6.51 10.65 -2.77
CA ASN A 50 7.68 10.98 -3.56
C ASN A 50 8.49 9.71 -3.90
N LYS A 51 8.66 8.80 -2.94
CA LYS A 51 9.32 7.50 -3.18
C LYS A 51 8.57 6.64 -4.19
N VAL A 52 7.23 6.58 -4.08
CA VAL A 52 6.38 5.87 -5.04
C VAL A 52 6.53 6.46 -6.45
N ALA A 53 6.45 7.79 -6.58
CA ALA A 53 6.59 8.47 -7.87
C ALA A 53 7.98 8.24 -8.50
N GLN A 54 9.05 8.33 -7.70
CA GLN A 54 10.41 8.05 -8.17
C GLN A 54 10.55 6.59 -8.62
N GLY A 55 10.08 5.63 -7.83
CA GLY A 55 10.15 4.21 -8.19
C GLY A 55 9.34 3.86 -9.45
N LEU A 56 8.24 4.58 -9.72
CA LEU A 56 7.49 4.45 -10.97
C LEU A 56 8.25 5.06 -12.16
N ALA A 57 8.86 6.23 -12.00
CA ALA A 57 9.62 6.89 -13.05
C ALA A 57 10.87 6.09 -13.46
N GLU A 58 11.58 5.50 -12.50
CA GLU A 58 12.79 4.69 -12.75
C GLU A 58 12.52 3.32 -13.36
N LYS A 59 11.27 2.83 -13.32
CA LYS A 59 10.88 1.54 -13.92
C LYS A 59 10.54 1.61 -15.41
N THR A 60 10.65 2.79 -16.02
CA THR A 60 10.40 3.03 -17.45
C THR A 60 11.72 3.02 -18.22
#